data_AF-A0A7R9YEH4-F1
#
_entry.id   AF-A0A7R9YEH4-F1
#
_cell.length_a   1.000
_cell.length_b   1.000
_cell.length_c   1.000
_cell.angle_alpha   90.00
_cell.angle_beta   90.00
_cell.angle_gamma   90.00
#
_symmetry.space_group_name_H-M   'P 1'
#
loop_
_entity.id
_entity.type
_entity.pdbx_description
1 polymer ?
#
loop_
_entity_poly.entity_id
_entity_poly.type
_entity_poly.pdbx_seq_one_letter_code
_entity_poly.pdbx_strand_id
1 'polypeptide(L)'
;MTSSGGEVELSEAEEAFLEEVDREIRKLRACYSRLLKASHIRTMESLEVDNMQISSNVMKIMASSQALLKHIHRLKANLLLHKSKALDEQISRQNEELRLETEQAIADANALLGGA
;
A
#
# COMPACT_ATOMS: atom_id res chain seq x y z
N MET A 1 20.21 -1.35 27.22
CA MET A 1 19.70 -0.10 26.61
C MET A 1 19.90 -0.20 25.11
N THR A 2 18.91 -0.72 24.39
CA THR A 2 18.92 -0.83 22.93
C THR A 2 17.97 0.24 22.38
N SER A 3 18.55 1.27 21.77
CA SER A 3 17.85 2.28 20.98
C SER A 3 17.26 1.60 19.75
N SER A 4 15.99 1.20 19.80
CA SER A 4 15.26 0.56 18.69
C SER A 4 14.53 1.59 17.82
N GLY A 5 15.23 2.67 17.44
CA GLY A 5 14.80 3.57 16.38
C GLY A 5 15.42 3.12 15.07
N GLY A 6 15.04 1.95 14.58
CA GLY A 6 15.42 1.51 13.23
C GLY A 6 14.70 2.39 12.23
N GLU A 7 15.38 3.37 11.68
CA GLU A 7 14.91 4.09 10.49
C GLU A 7 14.78 3.05 9.38
N VAL A 8 13.53 2.72 9.03
CA VAL A 8 13.24 1.86 7.88
C VAL A 8 13.53 2.70 6.66
N GLU A 9 14.67 2.45 6.01
CA GLU A 9 14.99 3.06 4.72
C GLU A 9 13.91 2.64 3.72
N LEU A 10 13.22 3.63 3.15
CA LEU A 10 12.25 3.43 2.10
C LEU A 10 12.98 3.25 0.78
N SER A 11 12.48 2.37 -0.08
CA SER A 11 12.95 2.30 -1.47
C SER A 11 12.56 3.57 -2.24
N GLU A 12 13.33 3.92 -3.29
CA GLU A 12 13.02 5.06 -4.17
C GLU A 12 11.58 5.00 -4.72
N ALA A 13 11.05 3.80 -4.95
CA ALA A 13 9.68 3.58 -5.40
C ALA A 13 8.63 3.91 -4.32
N GLU A 14 8.94 3.66 -3.05
CA GLU A 14 8.08 3.98 -1.91
C GLU A 14 8.10 5.49 -1.62
N GLU A 15 9.26 6.14 -1.71
CA GLU A 15 9.37 7.59 -1.59
C GLU A 15 8.58 8.31 -2.69
N ALA A 16 8.75 7.91 -3.96
CA ALA A 16 8.01 8.48 -5.08
C ALA A 16 6.49 8.31 -4.93
N PHE A 17 6.06 7.17 -4.38
CA PHE A 17 4.64 6.92 -4.10
C PHE A 17 4.10 7.83 -2.98
N LEU A 18 4.86 8.03 -1.91
CA LEU A 18 4.50 8.96 -0.83
C LEU A 18 4.37 10.40 -1.35
N GLU A 19 5.31 10.84 -2.20
CA GLU A 19 5.25 12.16 -2.82
C GLU A 19 4.00 12.34 -3.70
N GLU A 20 3.60 11.30 -4.43
CA GLU A 20 2.40 11.31 -5.27
C GLU A 20 1.13 11.42 -4.41
N VAL A 21 1.06 10.66 -3.32
CA VAL A 21 -0.05 10.74 -2.33
C VAL A 21 -0.14 12.14 -1.71
N ASP A 22 0.98 12.69 -1.25
CA ASP A 22 1.03 14.02 -0.64
C ASP A 22 0.64 15.13 -1.61
N ARG A 23 0.98 14.97 -2.90
CA ARG A 23 0.55 15.89 -3.96
C ARG A 23 -0.96 15.89 -4.12
N GLU A 24 -1.59 14.71 -4.15
CA GLU A 24 -3.05 14.62 -4.26
C GLU A 24 -3.76 15.15 -3.01
N ILE A 25 -3.24 14.89 -1.81
CA ILE A 25 -3.78 15.46 -0.56
C ILE A 25 -3.73 16.99 -0.58
N ARG A 26 -2.63 17.58 -1.06
CA ARG A 26 -2.50 19.05 -1.20
C ARG A 26 -3.51 19.62 -2.20
N LYS A 27 -3.70 18.98 -3.36
CA LYS A 27 -4.72 19.38 -4.35
C LYS A 27 -6.13 19.32 -3.76
N LEU A 28 -6.44 18.26 -3.01
CA LEU A 28 -7.73 18.06 -2.36
C LEU A 28 -8.02 19.18 -1.35
N ARG A 29 -7.07 19.47 -0.46
CA ARG A 29 -7.16 20.55 0.52
C ARG A 29 -7.37 21.91 -0.15
N ALA A 30 -6.64 22.19 -1.23
CA ALA A 30 -6.78 23.45 -1.98
C ALA A 30 -8.15 23.59 -2.66
N CYS A 31 -8.69 22.50 -3.21
CA CYS A 31 -10.04 22.51 -3.81
C CYS A 31 -11.12 22.70 -2.75
N TYR A 32 -11.01 22.02 -1.61
CA TYR A 32 -11.94 22.18 -0.49
C TYR A 32 -11.90 23.59 0.09
N SER A 33 -10.71 24.18 0.27
CA SER A 33 -10.58 25.57 0.73
C SER A 33 -11.22 26.57 -0.24
N ARG A 34 -11.06 26.37 -1.55
CA ARG A 34 -11.72 27.21 -2.56
C ARG A 34 -13.24 27.07 -2.53
N LEU A 35 -13.74 25.84 -2.36
CA LEU A 35 -15.17 25.57 -2.22
C LEU A 35 -15.79 26.33 -1.04
N LEU A 36 -15.14 26.29 0.13
CA LEU A 36 -15.59 27.02 1.32
C LEU A 36 -15.62 28.53 1.14
N LYS A 37 -14.68 29.09 0.35
CA LYS A 37 -14.65 30.53 0.05
C LYS A 37 -15.77 30.92 -0.92
N ALA A 38 -16.02 30.10 -1.95
CA ALA A 38 -17.09 30.34 -2.92
C ALA A 38 -18.49 30.28 -2.29
N SER A 39 -18.70 29.42 -1.28
CA SER A 39 -20.00 29.33 -0.60
C SER A 39 -20.34 30.53 0.31
N HIS A 40 -19.41 31.48 0.51
CA HIS A 40 -19.57 32.64 1.39
C HIS A 40 -19.94 33.95 0.68
N ILE A 41 -19.89 34.02 -0.66
CA ILE A 41 -20.22 35.23 -1.43
C ILE A 41 -21.69 35.16 -1.87
N ARG A 42 -22.49 36.20 -1.60
CA ARG A 42 -23.92 36.24 -1.92
C ARG A 42 -24.30 37.53 -2.67
N THR A 43 -24.24 37.49 -4.00
CA THR A 43 -25.09 38.34 -4.87
C THR A 43 -25.73 37.46 -5.95
N MET A 44 -26.86 37.88 -6.54
CA MET A 44 -27.65 37.00 -7.42
C MET A 44 -26.93 36.60 -8.72
N GLU A 45 -26.11 37.49 -9.30
CA GLU A 45 -25.20 37.19 -10.41
C GLU A 45 -23.96 36.37 -9.97
N SER A 46 -23.55 36.47 -8.70
CA SER A 46 -22.49 35.60 -8.17
C SER A 46 -22.96 34.17 -8.02
N LEU A 47 -24.26 33.93 -7.79
CA LEU A 47 -24.79 32.60 -7.47
C LEU A 47 -24.58 31.56 -8.59
N GLU A 48 -24.73 31.93 -9.87
CA GLU A 48 -24.49 31.01 -11.00
C GLU A 48 -23.00 30.72 -11.20
N VAL A 49 -22.16 31.75 -11.09
CA VAL A 49 -20.69 31.62 -11.15
C VAL A 49 -20.16 30.78 -9.98
N ASP A 50 -20.70 31.02 -8.78
CA ASP A 50 -20.38 30.30 -7.55
C ASP A 50 -20.84 28.84 -7.65
N ASN A 51 -22.03 28.56 -8.21
CA ASN A 51 -22.51 27.20 -8.46
C ASN A 51 -21.66 26.44 -9.48
N MET A 52 -21.21 27.10 -10.55
CA MET A 52 -20.28 26.50 -11.53
C MET A 52 -18.92 26.21 -10.89
N GLN A 53 -18.37 27.12 -10.08
CA GLN A 53 -17.12 26.91 -9.37
C GLN A 53 -17.22 25.81 -8.32
N ILE A 54 -18.34 25.75 -7.59
CA ILE A 54 -18.65 24.69 -6.63
C ILE A 54 -18.66 23.34 -7.35
N SER A 55 -19.39 23.22 -8.45
CA SER A 55 -19.48 22.00 -9.23
C SER A 55 -18.10 21.56 -9.78
N SER A 56 -17.31 22.51 -10.29
CA SER A 56 -15.93 22.26 -10.74
C SER A 56 -15.03 21.75 -9.62
N ASN A 57 -15.11 22.36 -8.44
CA ASN A 57 -14.31 21.98 -7.28
C ASN A 57 -14.73 20.60 -6.74
N VAL A 58 -16.03 20.28 -6.72
CA VAL A 58 -16.54 18.96 -6.35
C VAL A 58 -16.02 17.89 -7.31
N MET A 59 -16.06 18.13 -8.62
CA MET A 59 -15.50 17.18 -9.60
C MET A 59 -13.99 16.96 -9.41
N LYS A 60 -13.22 18.02 -9.12
CA LYS A 60 -11.78 17.91 -8.82
C LYS A 60 -11.53 17.11 -7.54
N ILE A 61 -12.34 17.33 -6.50
CA ILE A 61 -12.27 16.57 -5.24
C ILE A 61 -12.54 15.09 -5.50
N MET A 62 -13.58 14.77 -6.28
CA MET A 62 -13.89 13.38 -6.65
C MET A 62 -12.75 12.73 -7.44
N ALA A 63 -12.18 13.43 -8.42
CA ALA A 63 -11.08 12.91 -9.23
C ALA A 63 -9.83 12.63 -8.37
N SER A 64 -9.42 13.56 -7.51
CA SER A 64 -8.30 13.33 -6.58
C SER A 64 -8.59 12.20 -5.57
N SER A 65 -9.83 12.08 -5.10
CA SER A 65 -10.23 10.98 -4.21
C SER A 65 -10.17 9.62 -4.91
N GLN A 66 -10.59 9.55 -6.17
CA GLN A 66 -10.48 8.34 -7.00
C GLN A 66 -9.02 7.98 -7.28
N ALA A 67 -8.16 8.97 -7.54
CA ALA A 67 -6.72 8.74 -7.69
C ALA A 67 -6.12 8.15 -6.40
N LEU A 68 -6.43 8.74 -5.24
CA LEU A 68 -5.96 8.25 -3.94
C LEU A 68 -6.43 6.82 -3.67
N LEU A 69 -7.69 6.49 -3.98
CA LEU A 69 -8.20 5.11 -3.88
C LEU A 69 -7.39 4.15 -4.76
N LYS A 70 -7.06 4.52 -6.00
CA LYS A 70 -6.21 3.69 -6.87
C LYS A 70 -4.83 3.44 -6.26
N HIS A 71 -4.21 4.47 -5.66
CA HIS A 71 -2.94 4.34 -4.96
C HIS A 71 -3.04 3.36 -3.76
N ILE A 72 -4.10 3.47 -2.95
CA ILE A 72 -4.37 2.54 -1.84
C ILE A 72 -4.54 1.10 -2.35
N HIS A 73 -5.28 0.91 -3.44
CA HIS A 73 -5.45 -0.42 -4.04
C HIS A 73 -4.13 -1.01 -4.54
N ARG A 74 -3.28 -0.19 -5.18
CA ARG A 74 -1.95 -0.62 -5.63
C ARG A 74 -1.05 -1.00 -4.46
N LEU A 75 -1.03 -0.20 -3.41
CA LEU A 75 -0.28 -0.50 -2.18
C LEU A 75 -0.74 -1.81 -1.55
N LYS A 76 -2.06 -1.99 -1.41
CA LYS A 76 -2.66 -3.22 -0.89
C LYS A 76 -2.26 -4.44 -1.73
N ALA A 77 -2.31 -4.34 -3.06
CA ALA A 77 -1.91 -5.42 -3.95
C ALA A 77 -0.43 -5.79 -3.78
N ASN A 78 0.46 -4.79 -3.69
CA ASN A 78 1.89 -5.01 -3.47
C ASN A 78 2.18 -5.70 -2.13
N LEU A 79 1.52 -5.25 -1.05
CA LEU A 79 1.65 -5.87 0.27
C LEU A 79 1.18 -7.34 0.28
N LEU A 80 0.06 -7.62 -0.40
CA LEU A 80 -0.46 -8.99 -0.52
C LEU A 80 0.49 -9.88 -1.32
N LEU A 81 1.05 -9.38 -2.42
CA LEU A 81 2.05 -10.10 -3.22
C LEU A 81 3.31 -10.40 -2.40
N HIS A 82 3.82 -9.44 -1.64
CA HIS A 82 4.99 -9.64 -0.80
C HIS A 82 4.72 -10.68 0.29
N LYS A 83 3.56 -10.61 0.95
CA LYS A 83 3.16 -11.62 1.95
C LYS A 83 3.03 -13.02 1.34
N SER A 84 2.47 -13.11 0.13
CA SER A 84 2.36 -14.38 -0.60
C SER A 84 3.73 -14.98 -0.89
N LYS A 85 4.66 -14.19 -1.44
CA LYS A 85 6.02 -14.65 -1.73
C LYS A 85 6.76 -15.14 -0.49
N ALA A 86 6.65 -14.39 0.62
CA ALA A 86 7.27 -14.79 1.88
C ALA A 86 6.72 -16.13 2.41
N LEU A 87 5.40 -16.36 2.25
CA LEU A 87 4.77 -17.64 2.57
C LEU A 87 5.28 -18.78 1.66
N ASP A 88 5.39 -18.53 0.36
CA ASP A 88 5.90 -19.53 -0.60
C ASP A 88 7.36 -19.92 -0.29
N GLU A 89 8.21 -18.94 0.04
CA GLU A 89 9.60 -19.20 0.47
C GLU A 89 9.68 -19.94 1.81
N GLN A 90 8.74 -19.69 2.72
CA GLN A 90 8.67 -20.43 3.99
C GLN A 90 8.26 -21.88 3.75
N ILE A 91 7.23 -22.12 2.93
CA ILE A 91 6.77 -23.47 2.57
C ILE A 91 7.88 -24.23 1.83
N SER A 92 8.59 -23.57 0.90
CA SER A 92 9.71 -24.20 0.19
C SER A 92 10.83 -24.64 1.14
N ARG A 93 11.15 -23.84 2.17
CA ARG A 93 12.12 -24.21 3.21
C ARG A 93 11.64 -25.38 4.06
N GLN A 94 10.39 -25.33 4.50
CA GLN A 94 9.78 -26.42 5.28
C GLN A 94 9.74 -27.74 4.50
N ASN A 95 9.44 -27.70 3.20
CA ASN A 95 9.44 -28.89 2.35
C ASN A 95 10.83 -29.50 2.17
N GLU A 96 11.86 -28.66 2.03
CA GLU A 96 13.24 -29.14 1.91
C GLU A 96 13.76 -29.73 3.22
N GLU A 97 13.46 -29.10 4.36
CA GLU A 97 13.76 -29.66 5.69
C GLU A 97 13.10 -31.04 5.87
N LEU A 98 11.81 -31.17 5.55
CA LEU A 98 11.10 -32.45 5.64
C LEU A 98 11.70 -33.52 4.71
N ARG A 99 12.14 -33.13 3.50
CA ARG A 99 12.82 -34.04 2.57
C ARG A 99 14.10 -34.59 3.20
N LEU A 100 14.93 -33.72 3.76
CA LEU A 100 16.19 -34.10 4.41
C LEU A 100 15.95 -34.98 5.65
N GLU A 101 14.97 -34.66 6.49
CA GLU A 101 14.59 -35.49 7.65
C GLU A 101 14.15 -36.90 7.22
N THR A 102 13.37 -36.99 6.14
CA THR A 102 12.91 -38.26 5.59
C THR A 102 14.07 -39.08 5.03
N GLU A 103 15.00 -38.44 4.30
CA GLU A 103 16.20 -39.09 3.77
C GLU A 103 17.09 -39.65 4.88
N GLN A 104 17.26 -38.90 5.97
CA GLN A 104 18.01 -39.36 7.14
C GLN A 104 17.33 -40.54 7.83
N ALA A 105 16.01 -40.46 8.05
CA ALA A 105 15.25 -41.55 8.69
C ALA A 105 15.33 -42.85 7.88
N ILE A 106 15.29 -42.77 6.55
CA ILE A 106 15.48 -43.93 5.66
C ILE A 106 16.89 -44.50 5.79
N ALA A 107 17.92 -43.63 5.79
CA ALA A 107 19.30 -44.05 5.96
C ALA A 107 19.52 -44.76 7.30
N ASP A 108 18.97 -44.23 8.39
CA ASP A 108 19.04 -44.80 9.73
C ASP A 108 18.33 -46.16 9.79
N ALA A 109 17.12 -46.27 9.21
CA ALA A 109 16.39 -47.54 9.14
C ALA A 109 17.16 -48.61 8.35
N ASN A 110 17.78 -48.23 7.23
CA ASN A 110 18.60 -49.15 6.44
C ASN A 110 19.87 -49.59 7.18
N ALA A 111 20.51 -48.69 7.95
CA ALA A 111 21.66 -49.04 8.78
C ALA A 111 21.29 -50.05 9.88
N LEU A 112 20.12 -49.91 10.49
CA LEU A 112 19.61 -50.86 11.49
C LEU A 112 19.29 -52.25 10.89
N LEU A 113 18.86 -52.31 9.63
CA LEU A 113 18.49 -53.56 8.95
C LEU A 113 19.70 -54.32 8.36
N GLY A 114 20.80 -53.65 8.03
CA GLY A 114 22.02 -54.27 7.49
C GLY A 114 23.00 -54.82 8.53
N GLY A 115 22.74 -54.59 9.83
CA GLY A 115 23.54 -55.08 10.95
C GLY A 115 23.00 -56.34 11.65
N ALA A 116 21.89 -56.90 11.16
CA ALA A 116 21.31 -58.18 11.60
C ALA A 116 21.65 -59.29 10.60
#